data_AF-A0A8T4WTV3-F1
#
_entry.id   AF-A0A8T4WTV3-F1
#
_cell.length_a   1.000
_cell.length_b   1.000
_cell.length_c   1.000
_cell.angle_alpha   90.00
_cell.angle_beta   90.00
_cell.angle_gamma   90.00
#
_symmetry.space_group_name_H-M   'P 1'
#
loop_
_entity.id
_entity.type
_entity.pdbx_description
1 polymer ?
#
loop_
_entity_poly.entity_id
_entity_poly.type
_entity_poly.pdbx_seq_one_letter_code
_entity_poly.pdbx_strand_id
1 'polypeptide(L)' 'MKESEKDLIQESFVSIRAYLNNPKELENEISKVLEDSDNLEEFIEEFSELSSNTSDTTQKTDQRIFLNNLKNR' A
#
# COMPACT_ATOMS: atom_id res chain seq x y z
N MET A 1 -6.36 -10.25 -9.17
CA MET A 1 -7.10 -9.02 -8.79
C MET A 1 -7.84 -8.38 -9.96
N LYS A 2 -9.05 -7.83 -9.74
CA LYS A 2 -9.84 -7.09 -10.77
C LYS A 2 -9.25 -5.71 -11.04
N GLU A 3 -9.47 -5.18 -12.24
CA GLU A 3 -8.95 -3.86 -12.63
C GLU A 3 -9.42 -2.75 -11.69
N SER A 4 -10.71 -2.75 -11.30
CA SER A 4 -11.27 -1.75 -10.38
C SER A 4 -10.60 -1.74 -9.00
N GLU A 5 -10.08 -2.89 -8.54
CA GLU A 5 -9.36 -2.98 -7.26
C GLU A 5 -7.93 -2.44 -7.40
N LYS A 6 -7.28 -2.73 -8.53
CA LYS A 6 -5.95 -2.17 -8.86
C LYS A 6 -6.01 -0.65 -9.01
N ASP A 7 -7.04 -0.15 -9.68
CA ASP A 7 -7.29 1.29 -9.84
C ASP A 7 -7.47 1.96 -8.46
N LEU A 8 -8.25 1.34 -7.57
CA LEU A 8 -8.45 1.85 -6.21
C LEU A 8 -7.11 1.95 -5.44
N ILE A 9 -6.28 0.91 -5.50
CA ILE A 9 -4.96 0.88 -4.86
C ILE A 9 -4.07 2.01 -5.41
N GLN A 10 -4.04 2.17 -6.73
CA GLN A 10 -3.24 3.19 -7.40
C GLN A 10 -3.73 4.60 -7.08
N GLU A 11 -5.04 4.83 -7.09
CA GLU A 11 -5.64 6.11 -6.70
C GLU A 11 -5.35 6.47 -5.24
N SER A 12 -5.41 5.48 -4.34
CA SER A 12 -5.02 5.64 -2.94
C SER A 12 -3.56 6.11 -2.83
N PHE A 13 -2.64 5.43 -3.51
CA PHE A 13 -1.23 5.82 -3.53
C PHE A 13 -1.01 7.24 -4.09
N VAL A 14 -1.60 7.55 -5.24
CA VAL A 14 -1.48 8.89 -5.86
C VAL A 14 -2.00 9.99 -4.92
N SER A 15 -3.10 9.74 -4.21
CA SER A 15 -3.73 10.74 -3.32
C SER A 15 -2.89 11.10 -2.09
N ILE A 16 -2.04 10.19 -1.64
CA ILE A 16 -1.18 10.41 -0.46
C ILE A 16 0.26 10.75 -0.82
N ARG A 17 0.66 10.58 -2.09
CA ARG A 17 2.06 10.61 -2.55
C ARG A 17 2.84 11.85 -2.08
N ALA A 18 2.18 13.00 -2.02
CA ALA A 18 2.79 14.27 -1.60
C ALA A 18 3.12 14.34 -0.11
N TYR A 19 2.56 13.43 0.71
CA TYR A 19 2.75 13.38 2.15
C TYR A 19 3.72 12.28 2.59
N LEU A 20 4.25 11.49 1.66
CA LEU A 20 5.16 10.38 1.93
C LEU A 20 6.62 10.84 1.98
N ASN A 21 7.41 10.19 2.81
CA ASN A 21 8.85 10.43 2.89
C ASN A 21 9.59 9.76 1.73
N ASN A 22 9.24 8.50 1.43
CA ASN A 22 9.86 7.66 0.41
C ASN A 22 8.81 7.07 -0.55
N PRO A 23 8.11 7.90 -1.36
CA PRO A 23 7.02 7.44 -2.22
C PRO A 23 7.43 6.38 -3.24
N LYS A 24 8.66 6.42 -3.76
CA LYS A 24 9.16 5.41 -4.72
C LYS A 24 9.35 4.04 -4.09
N GLU A 25 9.79 4.01 -2.84
CA GLU A 25 9.98 2.74 -2.12
C GLU A 25 8.63 2.10 -1.84
N LEU A 26 7.68 2.89 -1.34
CA LEU A 26 6.30 2.44 -1.13
C LEU A 26 5.64 1.95 -2.44
N GLU A 27 5.83 2.65 -3.55
CA GLU A 27 5.31 2.25 -4.88
C GLU A 27 5.81 0.87 -5.30
N ASN A 28 7.10 0.57 -5.05
CA ASN A 28 7.68 -0.73 -5.34
C ASN A 28 7.10 -1.83 -4.43
N GLU A 29 6.86 -1.53 -3.15
CA GLU A 29 6.23 -2.47 -2.23
C GLU A 29 4.80 -2.78 -2.63
N ILE A 30 4.01 -1.75 -2.95
CA ILE A 30 2.63 -1.89 -3.43
C ILE A 30 2.63 -2.76 -4.69
N SER A 31 3.54 -2.51 -5.63
CA SER A 31 3.61 -3.28 -6.87
C SER A 31 3.91 -4.76 -6.61
N LYS A 32 4.84 -5.06 -5.70
CA LYS A 32 5.18 -6.45 -5.33
C LYS A 32 3.99 -7.18 -4.71
N VAL A 33 3.38 -6.59 -3.68
CA VAL A 33 2.23 -7.21 -3.02
C VAL A 33 1.08 -7.36 -4.01
N LEU A 34 0.85 -6.37 -4.88
CA LEU A 34 -0.20 -6.43 -5.90
C LEU A 34 0.01 -7.53 -6.97
N GLU A 35 1.25 -7.92 -7.24
CA GLU A 35 1.56 -9.07 -8.11
C GLU A 35 1.25 -10.41 -7.43
N ASP A 36 1.38 -10.47 -6.10
CA ASP A 36 1.19 -11.67 -5.30
C ASP A 36 -0.26 -11.87 -4.82
N SER A 37 -1.07 -10.80 -4.71
CA SER A 37 -2.45 -10.88 -4.22
C SER A 37 -3.52 -11.12 -5.31
N ASP A 38 -4.46 -12.02 -5.06
CA ASP A 38 -5.57 -12.34 -5.98
C ASP A 38 -6.73 -11.34 -5.89
N ASN A 39 -6.89 -10.63 -4.77
CA ASN A 39 -7.99 -9.68 -4.54
C ASN A 39 -7.60 -8.58 -3.52
N LEU A 40 -8.46 -7.57 -3.37
CA LEU A 40 -8.17 -6.42 -2.49
C LEU A 40 -8.03 -6.80 -1.01
N GLU A 41 -8.80 -7.78 -0.52
CA GLU A 41 -8.77 -8.19 0.88
C GLU A 41 -7.42 -8.85 1.21
N GLU A 42 -6.97 -9.77 0.36
CA GLU A 42 -5.66 -10.41 0.46
C GLU A 42 -4.52 -9.38 0.39
N PHE A 43 -4.60 -8.42 -0.54
CA PHE A 43 -3.63 -7.31 -0.60
C PHE A 43 -3.56 -6.54 0.72
N ILE A 44 -4.70 -6.21 1.31
CA ILE A 44 -4.75 -5.47 2.58
C ILE A 44 -4.13 -6.29 3.72
N GLU A 45 -4.38 -7.61 3.76
CA GLU A 45 -3.80 -8.51 4.76
C GLU A 45 -2.27 -8.61 4.61
N GLU A 46 -1.79 -8.94 3.41
CA GLU A 46 -0.36 -9.07 3.10
C GLU A 46 0.39 -7.76 3.35
N PHE A 47 -0.17 -6.63 2.90
CA PHE A 47 0.44 -5.32 3.11
C PHE A 47 0.43 -4.89 4.58
N SER A 48 -0.59 -5.29 5.35
CA SER A 48 -0.64 -5.08 6.80
C SER A 48 0.43 -5.90 7.54
N GLU A 49 0.68 -7.13 7.10
CA GLU A 49 1.77 -7.97 7.62
C GLU A 49 3.15 -7.37 7.28
N LEU A 50 3.36 -6.95 6.03
CA LEU A 50 4.57 -6.24 5.59
C LEU A 50 4.83 -5.01 6.48
N SER A 51 3.80 -4.19 6.71
CA SER A 51 3.90 -3.01 7.57
C SER A 51 4.23 -3.35 9.02
N SER A 52 3.70 -4.45 9.52
CA SER A 52 3.96 -4.91 10.90
C SER A 52 5.41 -5.35 11.07
N ASN A 53 5.97 -6.04 10.08
CA ASN A 53 7.33 -6.57 10.05
C ASN A 53 8.39 -5.53 9.64
N THR A 54 7.99 -4.40 9.08
CA THR A 54 8.91 -3.31 8.72
C THR A 54 9.53 -2.69 9.98
N SER A 55 10.86 -2.70 10.02
CA SER A 55 11.68 -2.19 11.12
C SER A 55 12.01 -0.70 10.99
N ASP A 56 12.16 -0.19 9.77
CA ASP A 56 12.39 1.23 9.52
C ASP A 56 11.11 2.03 9.86
N THR A 57 11.24 2.99 10.78
CA THR A 57 10.09 3.75 11.28
C THR A 57 9.49 4.69 10.23
N THR A 58 10.30 5.19 9.31
CA THR A 58 9.87 6.11 8.24
C THR A 58 9.06 5.34 7.21
N GLN A 59 9.60 4.23 6.74
CA GLN A 59 8.94 3.31 5.82
C GLN A 59 7.64 2.76 6.41
N LYS A 60 7.68 2.32 7.69
CA LYS A 60 6.48 1.89 8.42
C LYS A 60 5.40 2.97 8.49
N THR A 61 5.81 4.23 8.63
CA THR A 61 4.87 5.36 8.68
C THR A 61 4.21 5.56 7.31
N ASP A 62 4.99 5.59 6.24
CA ASP A 62 4.48 5.72 4.87
C ASP A 62 3.50 4.58 4.51
N GLN A 63 3.84 3.34 4.86
CA GLN A 63 2.97 2.16 4.70
C GLN A 63 1.66 2.28 5.48
N ARG A 64 1.70 2.80 6.73
CA ARG A 64 0.50 3.01 7.55
C ARG A 64 -0.40 4.12 7.01
N ILE A 65 0.18 5.21 6.51
CA ILE A 65 -0.57 6.29 5.85
C ILE A 65 -1.34 5.71 4.65
N PHE A 66 -0.67 4.88 3.86
CA PHE A 66 -1.28 4.20 2.73
C PHE A 66 -2.40 3.25 3.12
N LEU A 67 -2.15 2.31 4.04
CA LEU A 67 -3.17 1.38 4.51
C LEU A 67 -4.41 2.09 5.06
N ASN A 68 -4.21 3.16 5.83
CA ASN A 68 -5.31 3.93 6.37
C ASN A 68 -6.08 4.69 5.28
N ASN A 69 -5.41 5.21 4.25
CA ASN A 69 -6.09 5.84 3.13
C ASN A 69 -6.92 4.81 2.36
N LEU A 70 -6.34 3.66 2.03
CA LEU A 70 -6.99 2.60 1.26
C LEU A 70 -8.22 2.04 1.98
N LYS A 71 -8.12 1.78 3.30
CA LYS A 71 -9.25 1.27 4.11
C LYS A 71 -10.40 2.26 4.30
N ASN A 72 -10.17 3.54 4.04
CA ASN A 72 -11.17 4.61 4.20
C ASN A 72 -11.84 5.01 2.87
N ARG A 73 -11.51 4.33 1.77
CA ARG A 73 -12.20 4.50 0.48
C ARG A 73 -13.32 3.47 0.33
#